data_AF-A0A1Y4CAB0-F1
#
_entry.id   AF-A0A1Y4CAB0-F1
#
_cell.length_a   1.000
_cell.length_b   1.000
_cell.length_c   1.000
_cell.angle_alpha   90.00
_cell.angle_beta   90.00
_cell.angle_gamma   90.00
#
_symmetry.space_group_name_H-M   'P 1'
#
loop_
_entity.id
_entity.type
_entity.pdbx_description
1 polymer ?
#
loop_
_entity_poly.entity_id
_entity_poly.type
_entity_poly.pdbx_seq_one_letter_code
_entity_poly.pdbx_strand_id
1 'polypeptide(L)'
;MDANNIILQMPFDESDGSLVAYDYSQNRADGAVNGAHFVTGKNGNAISFAGSDTCEVSKAVFPNMTIDFTMMMWVQNREAELGSPQKLIWVLNFSGLKNYVEVPIEAKPGSWFSLALTKKSGVFNFYVNSSLVKTVNNSGTLLGVSLNQDYYGGSWGFGLLDDVKFYNLALTQAELINEMSSSKQQGYLLDGVNFKEYGVYVSGSDGVLNRPKLKTPASLSWDNYHGESVDLMHKFYEPRDITLSCFVKADSKMDFIRKVSSFQQQLDKTGTNRLTIDIHPVKPLIYEVYCKDAIEITKEWNDELMVGTFKLKLVEPEPVKRVLKHIRVGESTKTCTVKLTSNKYVNIYWGDGSVDYDICGDEVEITHDYAVNGDYFPVITGCIDEISLFETNAIVVWEKI
;
A
#
# COMPACT_ATOMS: atom_id res chain seq x y z
N MET A 1 13.35 4.90 8.62
CA MET A 1 14.53 4.34 7.92
C MET A 1 14.51 4.81 6.48
N ASP A 2 15.67 4.87 5.81
CA ASP A 2 15.72 5.19 4.39
C ASP A 2 15.11 4.04 3.59
N ALA A 3 14.12 4.32 2.74
CA ALA A 3 13.44 3.35 1.90
C ALA A 3 14.42 2.63 0.94
N ASN A 4 15.59 3.23 0.68
CA ASN A 4 16.65 2.68 -0.17
C ASN A 4 17.27 1.36 0.36
N ASN A 5 17.11 1.03 1.64
CA ASN A 5 17.68 -0.21 2.20
C ASN A 5 16.74 -1.41 2.06
N ILE A 6 15.48 -1.21 1.68
CA ILE A 6 14.51 -2.27 1.45
C ILE A 6 14.71 -2.80 0.04
N ILE A 7 14.97 -4.11 -0.08
CA ILE A 7 15.22 -4.81 -1.35
C ILE A 7 14.12 -5.81 -1.71
N LEU A 8 13.16 -6.02 -0.81
CA LEU A 8 11.91 -6.72 -1.06
C LEU A 8 10.88 -6.22 -0.05
N GLN A 9 9.69 -5.89 -0.51
CA GLN A 9 8.56 -5.55 0.34
C GLN A 9 7.28 -6.13 -0.26
N MET A 10 6.88 -7.29 0.24
CA MET A 10 5.66 -7.97 -0.18
C MET A 10 4.65 -7.94 0.98
N PRO A 11 3.71 -6.99 0.98
CA PRO A 11 2.65 -6.92 1.99
C PRO A 11 1.65 -8.08 1.85
N PHE A 12 1.46 -8.59 0.62
CA PHE A 12 0.39 -9.53 0.27
C PHE A 12 -1.03 -8.96 0.48
N ASP A 13 -1.18 -7.68 0.15
CA ASP A 13 -2.44 -6.94 0.28
C ASP A 13 -3.36 -7.06 -0.94
N GLU A 14 -2.99 -7.85 -1.94
CA GLU A 14 -3.77 -7.99 -3.18
C GLU A 14 -5.17 -8.57 -2.93
N SER A 15 -6.07 -8.38 -3.90
CA SER A 15 -7.40 -8.99 -3.86
C SER A 15 -7.30 -10.50 -4.13
N ASP A 16 -8.23 -11.26 -3.54
CA ASP A 16 -8.28 -12.71 -3.78
C ASP A 16 -8.48 -13.01 -5.27
N GLY A 17 -7.78 -14.03 -5.76
CA GLY A 17 -7.69 -14.37 -7.18
C GLY A 17 -6.61 -13.62 -7.97
N SER A 18 -5.87 -12.68 -7.37
CA SER A 18 -4.69 -12.09 -8.01
C SER A 18 -3.64 -13.15 -8.34
N LEU A 19 -3.11 -13.12 -9.56
CA LEU A 19 -2.03 -14.01 -10.02
C LEU A 19 -0.63 -13.44 -9.74
N VAL A 20 -0.56 -12.26 -9.13
CA VAL A 20 0.68 -11.55 -8.83
C VAL A 20 0.64 -11.05 -7.39
N ALA A 21 1.74 -11.22 -6.67
CA ALA A 21 2.01 -10.54 -5.41
C ALA A 21 3.08 -9.48 -5.66
N TYR A 22 2.77 -8.21 -5.43
CA TYR A 22 3.65 -7.12 -5.83
C TYR A 22 4.76 -6.86 -4.81
N ASP A 23 5.97 -6.62 -5.31
CA ASP A 23 7.07 -6.08 -4.53
C ASP A 23 7.03 -4.55 -4.57
N TYR A 24 6.73 -3.93 -3.43
CA TYR A 24 6.66 -2.48 -3.26
C TYR A 24 8.02 -1.80 -3.12
N SER A 25 9.12 -2.58 -3.13
CA SER A 25 10.47 -2.05 -3.15
C SER A 25 10.89 -1.60 -4.55
N GLN A 26 12.00 -0.88 -4.61
CA GLN A 26 12.64 -0.45 -5.86
C GLN A 26 13.06 -1.62 -6.77
N ASN A 27 13.20 -2.83 -6.21
CA ASN A 27 13.60 -4.00 -6.99
C ASN A 27 12.48 -4.54 -7.88
N ARG A 28 11.20 -4.32 -7.58
CA ARG A 28 10.07 -4.89 -8.34
C ARG A 28 10.28 -6.39 -8.63
N ALA A 29 10.71 -7.13 -7.60
CA ALA A 29 10.84 -8.58 -7.63
C ALA A 29 9.48 -9.21 -7.34
N ASP A 30 8.51 -8.95 -8.22
CA ASP A 30 7.12 -9.40 -8.08
C ASP A 30 7.04 -10.94 -8.09
N GLY A 31 6.13 -11.49 -7.30
CA GLY A 31 5.92 -12.93 -7.17
C GLY A 31 4.77 -13.41 -8.05
N ALA A 32 4.98 -14.50 -8.79
CA ALA A 32 3.94 -15.19 -9.55
C ALA A 32 3.17 -16.14 -8.62
N VAL A 33 1.85 -15.92 -8.47
CA VAL A 33 0.99 -16.69 -7.57
C VAL A 33 0.34 -17.85 -8.33
N ASN A 34 0.43 -19.05 -7.76
CA ASN A 34 -0.17 -20.27 -8.30
C ASN A 34 -0.93 -21.02 -7.19
N GLY A 35 -2.26 -20.97 -7.26
CA GLY A 35 -3.17 -21.65 -6.33
C GLY A 35 -3.36 -20.98 -4.96
N ALA A 36 -2.43 -20.12 -4.53
CA ALA A 36 -2.54 -19.43 -3.24
C ALA A 36 -3.61 -18.33 -3.28
N HIS A 37 -4.20 -18.06 -2.12
CA HIS A 37 -5.30 -17.12 -1.95
C HIS A 37 -4.90 -15.92 -1.09
N PHE A 38 -5.55 -14.78 -1.28
CA PHE A 38 -5.36 -13.60 -0.42
C PHE A 38 -6.53 -13.48 0.55
N VAL A 39 -6.24 -13.52 1.86
CA VAL A 39 -7.23 -13.55 2.95
C VAL A 39 -6.89 -12.50 4.00
N THR A 40 -7.78 -12.23 4.95
CA THR A 40 -7.49 -11.30 6.05
C THR A 40 -6.22 -11.71 6.80
N GLY A 41 -5.27 -10.78 6.85
CA GLY A 41 -3.94 -10.96 7.41
C GLY A 41 -3.81 -10.46 8.84
N LYS A 42 -2.55 -10.31 9.26
CA LYS A 42 -2.16 -9.55 10.44
C LYS A 42 -2.30 -8.05 10.21
N ASN A 43 -1.89 -7.57 9.04
CA ASN A 43 -1.98 -6.20 8.58
C ASN A 43 -2.60 -6.16 7.18
N GLY A 44 -3.88 -5.80 7.08
CA GLY A 44 -4.57 -5.86 5.77
C GLY A 44 -4.85 -7.30 5.36
N ASN A 45 -4.36 -7.73 4.20
CA ASN A 45 -4.44 -9.12 3.75
C ASN A 45 -3.11 -9.86 3.96
N ALA A 46 -3.16 -11.17 3.80
CA ALA A 46 -2.03 -12.08 3.81
C ALA A 46 -2.19 -13.09 2.68
N ILE A 47 -1.07 -13.60 2.16
CA ILE A 47 -1.10 -14.73 1.23
C ILE A 47 -1.23 -16.03 2.03
N SER A 48 -2.11 -16.91 1.55
CA SER A 48 -2.50 -18.14 2.21
C SER A 48 -2.19 -19.36 1.35
N PHE A 49 -1.38 -20.26 1.88
CA PHE A 49 -0.93 -21.49 1.21
C PHE A 49 -1.60 -22.72 1.81
N ALA A 50 -2.08 -23.62 0.95
CA ALA A 50 -2.71 -24.90 1.31
C ALA A 50 -1.75 -26.10 1.24
N GLY A 51 -0.44 -25.89 1.05
CA GLY A 51 0.57 -26.97 0.99
C GLY A 51 0.85 -27.52 -0.42
N SER A 52 0.05 -27.13 -1.41
CA SER A 52 0.24 -27.40 -2.85
C SER A 52 0.58 -26.16 -3.67
N ASP A 53 0.47 -24.99 -3.05
CA ASP A 53 0.42 -23.70 -3.73
C ASP A 53 1.78 -22.99 -3.64
N THR A 54 2.03 -22.04 -4.54
CA THR A 54 3.28 -21.29 -4.56
C THR A 54 3.08 -19.81 -4.85
N CYS A 55 4.04 -19.01 -4.38
CA CYS A 55 4.28 -17.65 -4.85
C CYS A 55 5.78 -17.57 -5.19
N GLU A 56 6.11 -17.50 -6.48
CA GLU A 56 7.49 -17.59 -6.95
C GLU A 56 8.03 -16.22 -7.36
N VAL A 57 9.06 -15.77 -6.66
CA VAL A 57 9.85 -14.58 -7.03
C VAL A 57 11.05 -15.03 -7.85
N SER A 58 10.95 -14.92 -9.17
CA SER A 58 12.00 -15.37 -10.10
C SER A 58 13.21 -14.43 -10.16
N LYS A 59 12.99 -13.14 -9.87
CA LYS A 59 14.04 -12.13 -9.85
C LYS A 59 14.92 -12.30 -8.60
N ALA A 60 16.23 -12.28 -8.77
CA ALA A 60 17.16 -12.36 -7.65
C ALA A 60 17.04 -11.12 -6.73
N VAL A 61 16.58 -11.35 -5.50
CA VAL A 61 16.38 -10.30 -4.48
C VAL A 61 17.70 -9.90 -3.83
N PHE A 62 18.50 -10.89 -3.42
CA PHE A 62 19.83 -10.66 -2.88
C PHE A 62 20.86 -10.70 -4.02
N PRO A 63 21.77 -9.72 -4.13
CA PRO A 63 22.84 -9.75 -5.14
C PRO A 63 23.80 -10.93 -4.90
N ASN A 64 24.01 -11.30 -3.63
CA ASN A 64 24.72 -12.49 -3.17
C ASN A 64 24.43 -12.70 -1.67
N MET A 65 24.86 -13.83 -1.12
CA MET A 65 24.69 -14.17 0.31
C MET A 65 25.82 -13.69 1.23
N THR A 66 26.83 -12.95 0.71
CA THR A 66 27.94 -12.44 1.54
C THR A 66 27.59 -11.14 2.24
N ILE A 67 26.62 -10.37 1.71
CA ILE A 67 26.16 -9.12 2.31
C ILE A 67 25.57 -9.30 3.70
N ASP A 68 25.53 -8.21 4.45
CA ASP A 68 24.71 -8.11 5.64
C ASP A 68 23.25 -7.92 5.21
N PHE A 69 22.33 -8.58 5.91
CA PHE A 69 20.91 -8.50 5.55
C PHE A 69 19.99 -8.70 6.74
N THR A 70 18.73 -8.34 6.53
CA THR A 70 17.62 -8.68 7.42
C THR A 70 16.48 -9.25 6.61
N MET A 71 15.87 -10.33 7.08
CA MET A 71 14.58 -10.82 6.61
C MET A 71 13.60 -10.70 7.76
N MET A 72 12.44 -10.09 7.53
CA MET A 72 11.37 -10.03 8.52
C MET A 72 10.02 -10.32 7.87
N MET A 73 9.11 -10.92 8.63
CA MET A 73 7.78 -11.31 8.14
C MET A 73 6.84 -11.61 9.30
N TRP A 74 5.54 -11.52 9.05
CA TRP A 74 4.51 -12.16 9.86
C TRP A 74 4.16 -13.51 9.27
N VAL A 75 4.03 -14.52 10.12
CA VAL A 75 3.70 -15.88 9.71
C VAL A 75 2.73 -16.52 10.69
N GLN A 76 1.82 -17.31 10.15
CA GLN A 76 0.86 -18.10 10.91
C GLN A 76 0.78 -19.52 10.34
N ASN A 77 1.01 -20.52 11.19
CA ASN A 77 0.74 -21.91 10.85
C ASN A 77 -0.77 -22.14 10.74
N ARG A 78 -1.23 -22.84 9.70
CA ARG A 78 -2.65 -23.17 9.53
C ARG A 78 -3.02 -24.42 10.33
N GLU A 79 -4.27 -24.50 10.78
CA GLU A 79 -4.84 -25.72 11.37
C GLU A 79 -5.18 -26.74 10.28
N ALA A 80 -4.81 -28.00 10.52
CA ALA A 80 -5.16 -29.16 9.71
C ALA A 80 -5.89 -30.19 10.60
N GLU A 81 -6.79 -30.98 10.01
CA GLU A 81 -7.55 -32.02 10.71
C GLU A 81 -6.66 -33.00 11.47
N LEU A 82 -5.52 -33.37 10.87
CA LEU A 82 -4.46 -34.14 11.52
C LEU A 82 -3.09 -33.53 11.20
N GLY A 83 -2.22 -33.46 12.21
CA GLY A 83 -0.81 -33.08 12.01
C GLY A 83 -0.60 -31.59 11.69
N SER A 84 -1.35 -30.70 12.35
CA SER A 84 -1.13 -29.25 12.25
C SER A 84 0.33 -28.90 12.61
N PRO A 85 1.06 -28.12 11.78
CA PRO A 85 2.45 -27.78 12.06
C PRO A 85 2.55 -26.96 13.35
N GLN A 86 3.39 -27.42 14.27
CA GLN A 86 3.63 -26.75 15.56
C GLN A 86 4.91 -25.94 15.55
N LYS A 87 5.72 -26.01 14.49
CA LYS A 87 7.03 -25.38 14.42
C LYS A 87 7.26 -24.65 13.11
N LEU A 88 8.03 -23.59 13.21
CA LEU A 88 8.66 -22.90 12.10
C LEU A 88 10.16 -23.07 12.24
N ILE A 89 10.84 -23.53 11.19
CA ILE A 89 12.23 -23.98 11.26
C ILE A 89 13.05 -23.17 10.26
N TRP A 90 13.84 -22.24 10.78
CA TRP A 90 14.87 -21.58 9.99
C TRP A 90 15.97 -22.58 9.67
N VAL A 91 16.39 -22.62 8.41
CA VAL A 91 17.52 -23.43 7.96
C VAL A 91 18.50 -22.53 7.24
N LEU A 92 19.72 -22.45 7.76
CA LEU A 92 20.87 -21.82 7.10
C LEU A 92 21.72 -22.89 6.45
N ASN A 93 21.88 -22.84 5.12
CA ASN A 93 22.69 -23.79 4.38
C ASN A 93 24.06 -23.17 4.03
N PHE A 94 25.15 -23.88 4.32
CA PHE A 94 26.51 -23.41 4.10
C PHE A 94 27.27 -24.33 3.14
N SER A 95 28.35 -23.82 2.54
CA SER A 95 29.22 -24.62 1.69
C SER A 95 29.82 -25.80 2.47
N GLY A 96 29.78 -26.99 1.87
CA GLY A 96 30.31 -28.23 2.44
C GLY A 96 29.26 -29.32 2.55
N LEU A 97 29.70 -30.55 2.75
CA LEU A 97 28.81 -31.70 2.88
C LEU A 97 28.04 -31.64 4.20
N LYS A 98 26.70 -31.62 4.14
CA LYS A 98 25.80 -31.58 5.31
C LYS A 98 26.12 -30.44 6.29
N ASN A 99 26.52 -29.28 5.76
CA ASN A 99 26.85 -28.11 6.57
C ASN A 99 25.66 -27.16 6.63
N TYR A 100 24.76 -27.39 7.57
CA TYR A 100 23.58 -26.54 7.78
C TYR A 100 23.30 -26.35 9.26
N VAL A 101 22.57 -25.28 9.57
CA VAL A 101 22.09 -24.97 10.93
C VAL A 101 20.58 -24.87 10.89
N GLU A 102 19.91 -25.62 11.78
CA GLU A 102 18.47 -25.52 11.99
C GLU A 102 18.17 -24.78 13.29
N VAL A 103 17.22 -23.86 13.24
CA VAL A 103 16.72 -23.13 14.41
C VAL A 103 15.20 -23.29 14.46
N PRO A 104 14.68 -24.28 15.21
CA PRO A 104 13.25 -24.47 15.37
C PRO A 104 12.67 -23.42 16.32
N ILE A 105 11.51 -22.89 15.94
CA ILE A 105 10.68 -21.95 16.70
C ILE A 105 9.33 -22.62 16.92
N GLU A 106 8.90 -22.72 18.17
CA GLU A 106 7.55 -23.18 18.49
C GLU A 106 6.53 -22.14 18.01
N ALA A 107 5.59 -22.59 17.19
CA ALA A 107 4.63 -21.77 16.46
C ALA A 107 3.25 -22.45 16.48
N LYS A 108 2.46 -22.12 17.51
CA LYS A 108 1.10 -22.65 17.65
C LYS A 108 0.25 -22.31 16.41
N PRO A 109 -0.45 -23.27 15.80
CA PRO A 109 -1.41 -23.01 14.72
C PRO A 109 -2.42 -21.90 15.08
N GLY A 110 -2.81 -21.13 14.08
CA GLY A 110 -3.78 -20.03 14.20
C GLY A 110 -3.24 -18.78 14.92
N SER A 111 -1.99 -18.79 15.42
CA SER A 111 -1.36 -17.64 16.06
C SER A 111 -0.37 -16.96 15.13
N TRP A 112 -0.43 -15.63 15.04
CA TRP A 112 0.55 -14.83 14.30
C TRP A 112 1.84 -14.66 15.09
N PHE A 113 2.97 -14.91 14.45
CA PHE A 113 4.32 -14.65 14.96
C PHE A 113 5.03 -13.69 14.01
N SER A 114 5.70 -12.67 14.56
CA SER A 114 6.68 -11.93 13.78
C SER A 114 8.01 -12.67 13.89
N LEU A 115 8.58 -13.04 12.75
CA LEU A 115 9.91 -13.61 12.68
C LEU A 115 10.87 -12.61 12.05
N ALA A 116 12.10 -12.57 12.56
CA ALA A 116 13.19 -11.90 11.87
C ALA A 116 14.50 -12.68 11.96
N LEU A 117 15.28 -12.63 10.89
CA LEU A 117 16.65 -13.11 10.79
C LEU A 117 17.53 -11.93 10.38
N THR A 118 18.55 -11.62 11.16
CA THR A 118 19.58 -10.65 10.79
C THR A 118 20.90 -11.38 10.62
N LYS A 119 21.66 -11.03 9.58
CA LYS A 119 23.03 -11.49 9.36
C LYS A 119 23.95 -10.28 9.33
N LYS A 120 24.90 -10.24 10.26
CA LYS A 120 26.02 -9.28 10.27
C LYS A 120 27.34 -10.05 10.22
N SER A 121 28.00 -10.02 9.07
CA SER A 121 29.18 -10.84 8.78
C SER A 121 28.89 -12.33 9.04
N GLY A 122 29.57 -12.98 9.99
CA GLY A 122 29.33 -14.37 10.39
C GLY A 122 28.38 -14.54 11.59
N VAL A 123 27.68 -13.48 12.02
CA VAL A 123 26.76 -13.51 13.15
C VAL A 123 25.33 -13.49 12.65
N PHE A 124 24.56 -14.50 13.01
CA PHE A 124 23.14 -14.65 12.66
C PHE A 124 22.30 -14.55 13.93
N ASN A 125 21.40 -13.58 13.99
CA ASN A 125 20.47 -13.42 15.09
C ASN A 125 19.04 -13.69 14.63
N PHE A 126 18.32 -14.51 15.40
CA PHE A 126 16.95 -14.91 15.16
C PHE A 126 16.05 -14.27 16.20
N TYR A 127 14.95 -13.69 15.76
CA TYR A 127 14.00 -12.97 16.61
C TYR A 127 12.60 -13.52 16.42
N VAL A 128 11.84 -13.55 17.52
CA VAL A 128 10.40 -13.85 17.54
C VAL A 128 9.71 -12.73 18.29
N ASN A 129 8.71 -12.09 17.68
CA ASN A 129 7.99 -10.93 18.23
C ASN A 129 8.97 -9.85 18.75
N SER A 130 9.97 -9.53 17.94
CA SER A 130 11.08 -8.60 18.24
C SER A 130 12.04 -9.01 19.36
N SER A 131 11.84 -10.16 20.01
CA SER A 131 12.73 -10.65 21.05
C SER A 131 13.81 -11.56 20.46
N LEU A 132 15.08 -11.32 20.78
CA LEU A 132 16.18 -12.18 20.36
C LEU A 132 16.04 -13.56 21.02
N VAL A 133 15.89 -14.61 20.22
CA VAL A 133 15.74 -15.99 20.71
C VAL A 133 17.01 -16.82 20.53
N LYS A 134 17.83 -16.51 19.52
CA LYS A 134 19.05 -17.27 19.24
C LYS A 134 20.08 -16.42 18.50
N THR A 135 21.36 -16.66 18.83
CA THR A 135 22.51 -16.21 18.05
C THR A 135 23.31 -17.42 17.58
N VAL A 136 23.73 -17.40 16.32
CA VAL A 136 24.62 -18.38 15.70
C VAL A 136 25.83 -17.65 15.13
N ASN A 137 27.03 -18.10 15.50
CA ASN A 137 28.28 -17.61 14.92
C ASN A 137 28.80 -18.66 13.94
N ASN A 138 28.81 -18.33 12.65
CA ASN A 138 29.35 -19.18 11.60
C ASN A 138 29.95 -18.31 10.48
N SER A 139 31.26 -18.44 10.26
CA SER A 139 31.98 -17.72 9.21
C SER A 139 32.07 -18.48 7.89
N GLY A 140 31.39 -19.62 7.76
CA GLY A 140 31.30 -20.37 6.51
C GLY A 140 30.52 -19.60 5.43
N THR A 141 30.74 -19.95 4.17
CA THR A 141 30.03 -19.34 3.04
C THR A 141 28.56 -19.78 3.06
N LEU A 142 27.65 -18.85 3.35
CA LEU A 142 26.21 -19.07 3.29
C LEU A 142 25.78 -19.27 1.82
N LEU A 143 25.03 -20.32 1.54
CA LEU A 143 24.48 -20.64 0.22
C LEU A 143 22.99 -20.32 0.12
N GLY A 144 22.25 -20.40 1.24
CA GLY A 144 20.79 -20.29 1.22
C GLY A 144 20.20 -20.15 2.61
N VAL A 145 18.99 -19.58 2.66
CA VAL A 145 18.13 -19.54 3.83
C VAL A 145 16.77 -20.08 3.44
N SER A 146 16.17 -20.94 4.26
CA SER A 146 14.76 -21.30 4.14
C SER A 146 14.05 -21.23 5.48
N LEU A 147 12.74 -20.97 5.43
CA LEU A 147 11.83 -21.07 6.56
C LEU A 147 10.87 -22.21 6.25
N ASN A 148 10.89 -23.25 7.06
CA ASN A 148 10.15 -24.49 6.82
C ASN A 148 9.18 -24.74 7.97
N GLN A 149 8.31 -25.73 7.80
CA GLN A 149 7.37 -26.18 8.83
C GLN A 149 7.54 -27.67 9.07
N ASP A 150 7.12 -28.14 10.25
CA ASP A 150 6.94 -29.56 10.55
C ASP A 150 5.62 -30.11 9.97
N TYR A 151 5.30 -29.73 8.74
CA TYR A 151 4.14 -30.18 7.99
C TYR A 151 4.53 -31.20 6.93
N TYR A 152 3.94 -32.39 6.99
CA TYR A 152 4.25 -33.51 6.09
C TYR A 152 3.07 -33.90 5.18
N GLY A 153 1.99 -33.11 5.19
CA GLY A 153 0.79 -33.36 4.40
C GLY A 153 0.81 -32.80 2.97
N GLY A 154 1.87 -32.05 2.61
CA GLY A 154 2.01 -31.39 1.31
C GLY A 154 3.47 -31.25 0.89
N SER A 155 3.69 -30.62 -0.26
CA SER A 155 5.04 -30.39 -0.80
C SER A 155 5.59 -29.00 -0.48
N TRP A 156 4.71 -28.06 -0.13
CA TRP A 156 5.02 -26.65 0.11
C TRP A 156 4.46 -26.16 1.45
N GLY A 157 4.63 -24.85 1.72
CA GLY A 157 4.17 -24.22 2.96
C GLY A 157 2.66 -24.36 3.17
N PHE A 158 2.25 -24.55 4.43
CA PHE A 158 0.87 -24.69 4.88
C PHE A 158 0.60 -23.65 5.98
N GLY A 159 0.16 -22.46 5.58
CA GLY A 159 0.10 -21.31 6.48
C GLY A 159 -0.17 -20.01 5.76
N LEU A 160 -0.11 -18.92 6.53
CA LEU A 160 -0.24 -17.56 6.03
C LEU A 160 1.08 -16.82 6.20
N LEU A 161 1.39 -15.97 5.24
CA LEU A 161 2.53 -15.06 5.26
C LEU A 161 2.04 -13.64 4.99
N ASP A 162 2.57 -12.67 5.72
CA ASP A 162 2.14 -11.27 5.67
C ASP A 162 3.36 -10.36 5.90
N ASP A 163 3.37 -9.19 5.28
CA ASP A 163 4.29 -8.10 5.56
C ASP A 163 5.78 -8.52 5.49
N VAL A 164 6.14 -9.22 4.42
CA VAL A 164 7.51 -9.69 4.18
C VAL A 164 8.38 -8.51 3.74
N LYS A 165 9.44 -8.23 4.49
CA LYS A 165 10.43 -7.21 4.15
C LYS A 165 11.84 -7.75 4.24
N PHE A 166 12.62 -7.59 3.17
CA PHE A 166 14.06 -7.85 3.20
C PHE A 166 14.85 -6.55 3.08
N TYR A 167 15.93 -6.47 3.85
CA TYR A 167 16.85 -5.33 3.86
C TYR A 167 18.24 -5.79 3.46
N ASN A 168 18.97 -4.94 2.72
CA ASN A 168 20.39 -5.11 2.44
C ASN A 168 21.31 -4.63 3.59
N LEU A 169 20.78 -4.64 4.81
CA LEU A 169 21.45 -4.22 6.04
C LEU A 169 21.03 -5.14 7.20
N ALA A 170 21.94 -5.39 8.12
CA ALA A 170 21.63 -6.02 9.41
C ALA A 170 20.98 -4.99 10.37
N LEU A 171 19.66 -5.05 10.53
CA LEU A 171 18.93 -4.20 11.46
C LEU A 171 19.25 -4.60 12.91
N THR A 172 19.31 -3.60 13.77
CA THR A 172 19.36 -3.80 15.22
C THR A 172 17.99 -4.19 15.76
N GLN A 173 17.95 -4.74 16.98
CA GLN A 173 16.68 -5.09 17.62
C GLN A 173 15.77 -3.87 17.80
N ALA A 174 16.32 -2.69 18.11
CA ALA A 174 15.55 -1.46 18.23
C ALA A 174 14.94 -1.03 16.89
N GLU A 175 15.68 -1.17 15.80
CA GLU A 175 15.17 -0.92 14.45
C GLU A 175 14.07 -1.92 14.06
N LEU A 176 14.22 -3.21 14.39
CA LEU A 176 13.15 -4.20 14.19
C LEU A 176 11.87 -3.85 14.95
N ILE A 177 11.99 -3.42 16.21
CA ILE A 177 10.85 -2.97 17.03
C ILE A 177 10.19 -1.74 16.38
N ASN A 178 11.00 -0.80 15.88
CA ASN A 178 10.49 0.38 15.19
C ASN A 178 9.77 0.02 13.89
N GLU A 179 10.28 -0.92 13.10
CA GLU A 179 9.61 -1.39 11.87
C GLU A 179 8.30 -2.14 12.16
N MET A 180 8.23 -2.88 13.26
CA MET A 180 6.99 -3.54 13.69
C MET A 180 5.96 -2.57 14.29
N SER A 181 6.43 -1.48 14.89
CA SER A 181 5.56 -0.47 15.49
C SER A 181 5.20 0.68 14.54
N SER A 182 5.90 0.80 13.40
CA SER A 182 5.60 1.75 12.35
C SER A 182 4.36 1.32 11.56
N SER A 183 3.20 1.31 12.20
CA SER A 183 2.01 1.79 11.48
C SER A 183 2.35 3.22 11.09
N LYS A 184 2.46 3.53 9.79
CA LYS A 184 2.67 4.92 9.36
C LYS A 184 1.63 5.77 10.08
N GLN A 185 2.08 6.76 10.85
CA GLN A 185 1.19 7.72 11.49
C GLN A 185 0.30 8.34 10.41
N GLN A 186 -0.99 8.48 10.71
CA GLN A 186 -1.94 9.09 9.80
C GLN A 186 -1.40 10.42 9.26
N GLY A 187 -1.23 10.49 7.94
CA GLY A 187 -0.69 11.64 7.23
C GLY A 187 -1.74 12.23 6.29
N TYR A 188 -1.77 13.55 6.18
CA TYR A 188 -2.58 14.27 5.19
C TYR A 188 -1.65 15.12 4.35
N LEU A 189 -1.67 14.91 3.05
CA LEU A 189 -0.84 15.63 2.09
C LEU A 189 -1.72 16.26 1.01
N LEU A 190 -1.33 17.45 0.56
CA LEU A 190 -1.94 18.14 -0.57
C LEU A 190 -0.86 18.35 -1.63
N ASP A 191 -1.02 17.73 -2.80
CA ASP A 191 -0.02 17.67 -3.87
C ASP A 191 1.38 17.28 -3.36
N GLY A 192 1.43 16.29 -2.47
CA GLY A 192 2.67 15.80 -1.87
C GLY A 192 3.23 16.63 -0.72
N VAL A 193 2.65 17.79 -0.39
CA VAL A 193 3.08 18.61 0.75
C VAL A 193 2.27 18.25 1.98
N ASN A 194 2.93 17.95 3.10
CA ASN A 194 2.22 17.56 4.33
C ASN A 194 1.47 18.76 4.92
N PHE A 195 0.23 18.56 5.37
CA PHE A 195 -0.58 19.61 6.03
C PHE A 195 0.18 20.27 7.20
N LYS A 196 0.99 19.48 7.91
CA LYS A 196 1.80 19.95 9.04
C LYS A 196 2.85 20.99 8.65
N GLU A 197 3.30 21.01 7.40
CA GLU A 197 4.24 22.04 6.90
C GLU A 197 3.58 23.43 6.86
N TYR A 198 2.27 23.47 6.65
CA TYR A 198 1.45 24.68 6.78
C TYR A 198 0.99 24.92 8.23
N GLY A 199 1.46 24.13 9.20
CA GLY A 199 0.97 24.14 10.58
C GLY A 199 -0.49 23.71 10.71
N VAL A 200 -1.05 23.03 9.70
CA VAL A 200 -2.42 22.51 9.70
C VAL A 200 -2.42 21.06 10.19
N TYR A 201 -3.37 20.74 11.06
CA TYR A 201 -3.58 19.41 11.62
C TYR A 201 -5.03 19.01 11.43
N VAL A 202 -5.27 17.74 11.10
CA VAL A 202 -6.60 17.17 10.91
C VAL A 202 -6.98 16.38 12.16
N SER A 203 -8.15 16.67 12.73
CA SER A 203 -8.69 16.01 13.93
C SER A 203 -9.83 15.03 13.62
N GLY A 204 -10.40 15.10 12.42
CA GLY A 204 -11.44 14.18 11.97
C GLY A 204 -11.75 14.36 10.49
N SER A 205 -12.40 13.36 9.91
CA SER A 205 -12.76 13.35 8.49
C SER A 205 -14.13 12.71 8.28
N ASP A 206 -14.95 13.33 7.44
CA ASP A 206 -16.23 12.81 6.97
C ASP A 206 -16.23 12.67 5.45
N GLY A 207 -16.97 11.70 4.91
CA GLY A 207 -17.09 11.48 3.45
C GLY A 207 -15.96 10.68 2.80
N VAL A 208 -14.83 10.45 3.50
CA VAL A 208 -13.65 9.75 2.96
C VAL A 208 -13.96 8.31 2.51
N LEU A 209 -14.69 7.54 3.33
CA LEU A 209 -15.03 6.13 3.06
C LEU A 209 -16.52 5.91 2.75
N ASN A 210 -17.31 6.98 2.73
CA ASN A 210 -18.74 6.87 2.46
C ASN A 210 -18.95 6.40 1.02
N ARG A 211 -19.95 5.55 0.82
CA ARG A 211 -20.38 5.18 -0.52
C ARG A 211 -20.87 6.45 -1.24
N PRO A 212 -20.36 6.76 -2.45
CA PRO A 212 -20.86 7.89 -3.24
C PRO A 212 -22.36 7.79 -3.47
N LYS A 213 -23.04 8.94 -3.54
CA LYS A 213 -24.48 8.98 -3.82
C LYS A 213 -24.73 8.54 -5.27
N LEU A 214 -25.76 7.73 -5.48
CA LEU A 214 -26.15 7.31 -6.83
C LEU A 214 -26.83 8.50 -7.53
N LYS A 215 -26.49 8.74 -8.81
CA LYS A 215 -27.27 9.63 -9.67
C LYS A 215 -28.68 9.05 -9.83
N THR A 216 -29.68 9.92 -10.01
CA THR A 216 -31.05 9.46 -10.28
C THR A 216 -31.06 8.54 -11.52
N PRO A 217 -31.39 7.25 -11.37
CA PRO A 217 -31.44 6.32 -12.48
C PRO A 217 -32.65 6.64 -13.37
N ALA A 218 -32.57 6.24 -14.64
CA ALA A 218 -33.74 6.31 -15.51
C ALA A 218 -34.82 5.38 -14.95
N SER A 219 -36.04 5.91 -14.78
CA SER A 219 -37.19 5.12 -14.35
C SER A 219 -38.44 5.39 -15.18
N LEU A 220 -39.31 4.38 -15.26
CA LEU A 220 -40.62 4.44 -15.88
C LEU A 220 -41.67 4.04 -14.84
N SER A 221 -42.70 4.88 -14.67
CA SER A 221 -43.85 4.59 -13.81
C SER A 221 -45.12 4.72 -14.65
N TRP A 222 -45.97 3.71 -14.58
CA TRP A 222 -47.23 3.66 -15.31
C TRP A 222 -48.39 3.81 -14.34
N ASP A 223 -49.43 4.55 -14.73
CA ASP A 223 -50.60 4.88 -13.91
C ASP A 223 -51.40 3.63 -13.47
N ASN A 224 -51.37 2.58 -14.28
CA ASN A 224 -52.09 1.33 -14.07
C ASN A 224 -51.22 0.20 -13.46
N TYR A 225 -49.99 0.48 -13.04
CA TYR A 225 -49.11 -0.48 -12.35
C TYR A 225 -48.63 0.08 -11.01
N HIS A 226 -48.44 -0.81 -10.03
CA HIS A 226 -47.80 -0.43 -8.78
C HIS A 226 -46.28 -0.32 -8.96
N GLY A 227 -45.70 0.77 -8.49
CA GLY A 227 -44.26 0.99 -8.46
C GLY A 227 -43.69 1.62 -9.74
N GLU A 228 -42.40 1.39 -9.95
CA GLU A 228 -41.64 1.89 -11.10
C GLU A 228 -40.64 0.83 -11.57
N SER A 229 -40.29 0.88 -12.86
CA SER A 229 -39.17 0.15 -13.43
C SER A 229 -37.96 1.07 -13.46
N VAL A 230 -36.87 0.66 -12.81
CA VAL A 230 -35.64 1.45 -12.67
C VAL A 230 -34.49 0.73 -13.36
N ASP A 231 -33.70 1.44 -14.17
CA ASP A 231 -32.45 0.90 -14.70
C ASP A 231 -31.40 0.78 -13.58
N LEU A 232 -31.12 -0.46 -13.19
CA LEU A 232 -30.11 -0.80 -12.19
C LEU A 232 -28.90 -1.54 -12.79
N MET A 233 -28.85 -1.69 -14.12
CA MET A 233 -27.73 -2.37 -14.80
C MET A 233 -26.48 -1.51 -14.78
N HIS A 234 -26.61 -0.18 -14.96
CA HIS A 234 -25.49 0.77 -14.90
C HIS A 234 -25.70 1.76 -13.76
N LYS A 235 -24.76 1.82 -12.82
CA LYS A 235 -24.85 2.67 -11.62
C LYS A 235 -23.82 3.79 -11.68
N PHE A 236 -24.28 5.00 -11.96
CA PHE A 236 -23.44 6.20 -11.96
C PHE A 236 -23.57 6.98 -10.66
N TYR A 237 -22.50 7.63 -10.23
CA TYR A 237 -22.42 8.30 -8.93
C TYR A 237 -22.27 9.81 -9.07
N GLU A 238 -22.85 10.57 -8.13
CA GLU A 238 -22.62 12.00 -7.93
C GLU A 238 -21.20 12.26 -7.38
N PRO A 239 -20.65 13.48 -7.53
CA PRO A 239 -19.40 13.87 -6.88
C PRO A 239 -19.39 13.55 -5.38
N ARG A 240 -18.20 13.22 -4.84
CA ARG A 240 -18.02 12.92 -3.41
C ARG A 240 -17.63 14.18 -2.66
N ASP A 241 -18.39 14.53 -1.64
CA ASP A 241 -18.01 15.57 -0.69
C ASP A 241 -17.15 14.96 0.43
N ILE A 242 -16.01 15.58 0.73
CA ILE A 242 -15.11 15.23 1.82
C ILE A 242 -15.00 16.44 2.75
N THR A 243 -15.22 16.25 4.05
CA THR A 243 -15.04 17.32 5.05
C THR A 243 -13.98 16.93 6.05
N LEU A 244 -12.89 17.71 6.11
CA LEU A 244 -11.84 17.55 7.11
C LEU A 244 -12.03 18.58 8.22
N SER A 245 -12.06 18.13 9.47
CA SER A 245 -12.03 19.01 10.64
C SER A 245 -10.58 19.33 10.95
N CYS A 246 -10.20 20.59 10.83
CA CYS A 246 -8.81 21.03 10.87
C CYS A 246 -8.58 22.08 11.97
N PHE A 247 -7.35 22.15 12.45
CA PHE A 247 -6.86 23.28 13.24
C PHE A 247 -5.45 23.70 12.78
N VAL A 248 -5.18 24.99 12.85
CA VAL A 248 -3.87 25.58 12.55
C VAL A 248 -3.21 25.98 13.86
N LYS A 249 -1.94 25.64 14.02
CA LYS A 249 -1.10 26.06 15.15
C LYS A 249 0.06 26.92 14.64
N ALA A 250 0.24 28.08 15.24
CA ALA A 250 1.30 29.02 14.91
C ALA A 250 1.89 29.70 16.14
N ASP A 251 3.16 30.07 16.06
CA ASP A 251 3.92 30.61 17.19
C ASP A 251 3.78 32.14 17.32
N SER A 252 3.16 32.79 16.34
CA SER A 252 2.84 34.22 16.39
C SER A 252 1.66 34.57 15.48
N LYS A 253 1.10 35.78 15.65
CA LYS A 253 0.04 36.32 14.80
C LYS A 253 0.44 36.38 13.32
N MET A 254 1.67 36.79 13.03
CA MET A 254 2.18 36.88 11.65
C MET A 254 2.45 35.50 11.05
N ASP A 255 2.97 34.56 11.84
CA ASP A 255 3.14 33.17 11.42
C ASP A 255 1.79 32.52 11.09
N PHE A 256 0.78 32.75 11.92
CA PHE A 256 -0.58 32.27 11.69
C PHE A 256 -1.15 32.73 10.35
N ILE A 257 -1.05 34.04 10.05
CA ILE A 257 -1.53 34.60 8.79
C ILE A 257 -0.79 33.98 7.61
N ARG A 258 0.55 33.88 7.67
CA ARG A 258 1.36 33.29 6.60
C ARG A 258 0.98 31.84 6.34
N LYS A 259 0.93 31.00 7.38
CA LYS A 259 0.56 29.59 7.30
C LYS A 259 -0.82 29.37 6.66
N VAL A 260 -1.81 30.13 7.14
CA VAL A 260 -3.17 30.10 6.59
C VAL A 260 -3.18 30.51 5.12
N SER A 261 -2.56 31.65 4.77
CA SER A 261 -2.54 32.12 3.38
C SER A 261 -1.81 31.16 2.45
N SER A 262 -0.68 30.58 2.87
CA SER A 262 0.05 29.59 2.08
C SER A 262 -0.76 28.30 1.88
N PHE A 263 -1.49 27.84 2.89
CA PHE A 263 -2.37 26.68 2.76
C PHE A 263 -3.53 26.94 1.78
N GLN A 264 -4.14 28.12 1.83
CA GLN A 264 -5.21 28.50 0.90
C GLN A 264 -4.69 28.60 -0.54
N GLN A 265 -3.53 29.22 -0.74
CA GLN A 265 -2.89 29.34 -2.07
C GLN A 265 -2.60 27.98 -2.72
N GLN A 266 -2.34 26.94 -1.93
CA GLN A 266 -2.18 25.60 -2.46
C GLN A 266 -3.47 25.08 -3.14
N LEU A 267 -4.64 25.41 -2.58
CA LEU A 267 -5.96 25.03 -3.11
C LEU A 267 -6.43 25.92 -4.27
N ASP A 268 -5.77 27.06 -4.50
CA ASP A 268 -6.08 27.99 -5.59
C ASP A 268 -5.37 27.61 -6.91
N LYS A 269 -4.63 26.50 -6.93
CA LYS A 269 -3.94 26.01 -8.12
C LYS A 269 -4.95 25.64 -9.22
N THR A 270 -4.50 25.74 -10.47
CA THR A 270 -5.31 25.33 -11.63
C THR A 270 -5.51 23.81 -11.63
N GLY A 271 -6.75 23.36 -11.86
CA GLY A 271 -7.10 21.94 -11.90
C GLY A 271 -7.57 21.41 -10.55
N THR A 272 -7.51 20.10 -10.37
CA THR A 272 -7.71 19.45 -9.06
C THR A 272 -6.40 19.44 -8.28
N ASN A 273 -6.51 19.46 -6.96
CA ASN A 273 -5.42 19.13 -6.05
C ASN A 273 -5.54 17.67 -5.64
N ARG A 274 -4.40 17.01 -5.47
CA ARG A 274 -4.34 15.65 -4.96
C ARG A 274 -4.31 15.65 -3.45
N LEU A 275 -5.38 15.19 -2.83
CA LEU A 275 -5.43 14.86 -1.40
C LEU A 275 -4.96 13.41 -1.21
N THR A 276 -3.88 13.22 -0.46
CA THR A 276 -3.40 11.90 -0.03
C THR A 276 -3.60 11.73 1.47
N ILE A 277 -4.26 10.64 1.86
CA ILE A 277 -4.46 10.24 3.25
C ILE A 277 -3.72 8.92 3.47
N ASP A 278 -2.60 9.00 4.19
CA ASP A 278 -1.78 7.85 4.53
C ASP A 278 -2.38 7.13 5.73
N ILE A 279 -3.11 6.04 5.49
CA ILE A 279 -3.68 5.16 6.54
C ILE A 279 -3.02 3.79 6.60
N HIS A 280 -2.22 3.45 5.58
CA HIS A 280 -1.53 2.17 5.44
C HIS A 280 -0.12 2.41 4.90
N PRO A 281 0.90 1.61 5.27
CA PRO A 281 2.27 1.77 4.78
C PRO A 281 2.40 1.82 3.25
N VAL A 282 1.58 1.02 2.55
CA VAL A 282 1.65 0.79 1.10
C VAL A 282 0.37 1.14 0.32
N LYS A 283 -0.75 1.33 1.02
CA LYS A 283 -2.07 1.61 0.41
C LYS A 283 -2.65 2.95 0.87
N PRO A 284 -2.15 4.09 0.36
CA PRO A 284 -2.73 5.39 0.67
C PRO A 284 -4.13 5.51 0.05
N LEU A 285 -4.97 6.39 0.61
CA LEU A 285 -6.18 6.86 -0.04
C LEU A 285 -5.84 8.14 -0.80
N ILE A 286 -6.18 8.19 -2.09
CA ILE A 286 -5.83 9.31 -2.97
C ILE A 286 -7.11 9.83 -3.62
N TYR A 287 -7.31 11.15 -3.57
CA TYR A 287 -8.48 11.82 -4.11
C TYR A 287 -8.05 13.03 -4.92
N GLU A 288 -8.59 13.17 -6.13
CA GLU A 288 -8.46 14.38 -6.93
C GLU A 288 -9.60 15.32 -6.54
N VAL A 289 -9.28 16.43 -5.86
CA VAL A 289 -10.28 17.27 -5.19
C VAL A 289 -10.13 18.74 -5.57
N TYR A 290 -11.21 19.50 -5.42
CA TYR A 290 -11.17 20.96 -5.44
C TYR A 290 -11.93 21.54 -4.24
N CYS A 291 -11.60 22.77 -3.86
CA CYS A 291 -12.29 23.49 -2.80
C CYS A 291 -13.18 24.58 -3.40
N LYS A 292 -14.50 24.42 -3.29
CA LYS A 292 -15.49 25.40 -3.79
C LYS A 292 -15.94 26.40 -2.73
N ASP A 293 -15.92 25.97 -1.47
CA ASP A 293 -16.48 26.72 -0.34
C ASP A 293 -15.38 27.59 0.30
N ALA A 294 -15.77 28.71 0.90
CA ALA A 294 -14.84 29.52 1.67
C ALA A 294 -14.28 28.76 2.89
N ILE A 295 -12.99 28.94 3.17
CA ILE A 295 -12.35 28.38 4.37
C ILE A 295 -12.58 29.32 5.55
N GLU A 296 -13.63 29.05 6.31
CA GLU A 296 -14.01 29.86 7.48
C GLU A 296 -13.22 29.46 8.73
N ILE A 297 -12.27 30.31 9.12
CA ILE A 297 -11.38 30.06 10.26
C ILE A 297 -11.86 30.80 11.52
N THR A 298 -12.32 30.03 12.49
CA THR A 298 -12.64 30.47 13.85
C THR A 298 -11.35 30.56 14.66
N LYS A 299 -11.07 31.70 15.30
CA LYS A 299 -9.82 31.95 16.03
C LYS A 299 -9.99 33.06 17.07
N GLU A 300 -9.16 33.02 18.10
CA GLU A 300 -8.99 34.09 19.09
C GLU A 300 -7.55 34.58 19.07
N TRP A 301 -7.34 35.90 19.17
CA TRP A 301 -6.00 36.48 19.10
C TRP A 301 -5.24 36.34 20.42
N ASN A 302 -4.06 35.72 20.38
CA ASN A 302 -3.17 35.53 21.51
C ASN A 302 -1.71 35.80 21.06
N ASP A 303 -0.90 36.42 21.93
CA ASP A 303 0.48 36.82 21.62
C ASP A 303 1.52 35.70 21.81
N GLU A 304 1.21 34.67 22.60
CA GLU A 304 2.10 33.54 22.88
C GLU A 304 1.86 32.33 21.97
N LEU A 305 0.58 32.02 21.68
CA LEU A 305 0.21 30.88 20.84
C LEU A 305 -1.09 31.14 20.09
N MET A 306 -1.05 31.10 18.76
CA MET A 306 -2.22 31.24 17.92
C MET A 306 -2.76 29.87 17.50
N VAL A 307 -4.05 29.64 17.76
CA VAL A 307 -4.79 28.47 17.28
C VAL A 307 -6.05 28.93 16.58
N GLY A 308 -6.34 28.34 15.42
CA GLY A 308 -7.60 28.54 14.71
C GLY A 308 -8.16 27.21 14.22
N THR A 309 -9.47 27.05 14.25
CA THR A 309 -10.17 25.84 13.79
C THR A 309 -11.02 26.15 12.56
N PHE A 310 -11.15 25.17 11.67
CA PHE A 310 -11.95 25.29 10.47
C PHE A 310 -12.40 23.92 9.96
N LYS A 311 -13.39 23.92 9.07
CA LYS A 311 -13.79 22.74 8.30
C LYS A 311 -13.39 22.95 6.85
N LEU A 312 -12.50 22.10 6.36
CA LEU A 312 -12.11 22.09 4.96
C LEU A 312 -13.07 21.19 4.19
N LYS A 313 -13.87 21.79 3.30
CA LYS A 313 -14.80 21.07 2.44
C LYS A 313 -14.21 20.93 1.05
N LEU A 314 -14.07 19.70 0.62
CA LEU A 314 -13.45 19.30 -0.63
C LEU A 314 -14.45 18.48 -1.44
N VAL A 315 -14.39 18.61 -2.76
CA VAL A 315 -15.24 17.85 -3.67
C VAL A 315 -14.36 17.07 -4.62
N GLU A 316 -14.54 15.76 -4.66
CA GLU A 316 -13.97 14.88 -5.68
C GLU A 316 -14.99 14.73 -6.83
N PRO A 317 -14.69 15.24 -8.03
CA PRO A 317 -15.65 15.25 -9.13
C PRO A 317 -15.96 13.85 -9.67
N GLU A 318 -14.96 12.96 -9.67
CA GLU A 318 -15.03 11.61 -10.23
C GLU A 318 -14.69 10.57 -9.14
N PRO A 319 -15.68 10.16 -8.32
CA PRO A 319 -15.40 9.51 -7.05
C PRO A 319 -15.12 8.02 -7.11
N VAL A 320 -15.32 7.40 -8.28
CA VAL A 320 -15.01 5.99 -8.55
C VAL A 320 -13.71 5.95 -9.31
N LYS A 321 -12.73 5.25 -8.75
CA LYS A 321 -11.36 5.28 -9.26
C LYS A 321 -10.58 4.01 -8.98
N ARG A 322 -9.57 3.78 -9.82
CA ARG A 322 -8.53 2.76 -9.66
C ARG A 322 -7.21 3.47 -9.38
N VAL A 323 -6.46 2.99 -8.40
CA VAL A 323 -5.19 3.60 -7.96
C VAL A 323 -4.06 2.63 -8.23
N LEU A 324 -3.03 3.13 -8.91
CA LEU A 324 -1.80 2.41 -9.19
C LEU A 324 -0.64 2.99 -8.38
N LYS A 325 0.48 2.25 -8.32
CA LYS A 325 1.78 2.74 -7.87
C LYS A 325 2.84 2.39 -8.92
N HIS A 326 3.54 3.41 -9.40
CA HIS A 326 4.67 3.28 -10.30
C HIS A 326 5.95 3.71 -9.58
N ILE A 327 7.04 2.97 -9.79
CA ILE A 327 8.33 3.22 -9.11
C ILE A 327 9.40 3.49 -10.17
N ARG A 328 9.86 4.74 -10.24
CA ARG A 328 10.97 5.13 -11.11
C ARG A 328 12.28 5.18 -10.34
N VAL A 329 13.24 4.36 -10.75
CA VAL A 329 14.60 4.31 -10.18
C VAL A 329 15.67 4.70 -11.20
N GLY A 330 15.31 4.77 -12.48
CA GLY A 330 16.20 5.19 -13.55
C GLY A 330 15.53 5.12 -14.92
N GLU A 331 16.32 5.22 -15.97
CA GLU A 331 15.84 5.34 -17.35
C GLU A 331 15.04 4.12 -17.81
N SER A 332 15.41 2.91 -17.37
CA SER A 332 14.72 1.68 -17.74
C SER A 332 13.34 1.50 -17.09
N THR A 333 13.02 2.26 -16.04
CA THR A 333 11.72 2.19 -15.35
C THR A 333 10.97 3.51 -15.39
N LYS A 334 11.34 4.41 -16.31
CA LYS A 334 10.71 5.74 -16.40
C LYS A 334 9.28 5.71 -16.90
N THR A 335 8.94 4.72 -17.74
CA THR A 335 7.66 4.66 -18.44
C THR A 335 6.66 3.83 -17.64
N CYS A 336 5.53 4.44 -17.29
CA CYS A 336 4.34 3.76 -16.83
C CYS A 336 3.39 3.55 -18.00
N THR A 337 2.81 2.36 -18.11
CA THR A 337 1.91 1.98 -19.20
C THR A 337 0.57 1.54 -18.63
N VAL A 338 -0.51 2.06 -19.20
CA VAL A 338 -1.88 1.63 -18.93
C VAL A 338 -2.51 1.28 -20.26
N LYS A 339 -2.94 0.02 -20.41
CA LYS A 339 -3.69 -0.45 -21.56
C LYS A 339 -5.11 -0.80 -21.12
N LEU A 340 -6.11 -0.30 -21.83
CA LEU A 340 -7.51 -0.52 -21.47
C LEU A 340 -8.46 -0.62 -22.66
N THR A 341 -9.59 -1.29 -22.45
CA THR A 341 -10.76 -1.24 -23.33
C THR A 341 -11.93 -0.64 -22.57
N SER A 342 -12.51 0.46 -23.07
CA SER A 342 -13.73 1.04 -22.51
C SER A 342 -14.56 1.78 -23.55
N ASN A 343 -15.88 1.67 -23.43
CA ASN A 343 -16.86 2.42 -24.23
C ASN A 343 -17.25 3.77 -23.59
N LYS A 344 -16.69 4.09 -22.41
CA LYS A 344 -16.87 5.35 -21.69
C LYS A 344 -15.52 6.03 -21.49
N TYR A 345 -15.60 7.34 -21.27
CA TYR A 345 -14.41 8.13 -20.98
C TYR A 345 -13.89 7.87 -19.57
N VAL A 346 -12.57 7.75 -19.49
CA VAL A 346 -11.79 7.74 -18.26
C VAL A 346 -10.66 8.76 -18.37
N ASN A 347 -10.19 9.25 -17.23
CA ASN A 347 -9.05 10.15 -17.14
C ASN A 347 -7.92 9.46 -16.36
N ILE A 348 -6.66 9.78 -16.67
CA ILE A 348 -5.50 9.27 -15.93
C ILE A 348 -4.72 10.46 -15.35
N TYR A 349 -4.73 10.57 -14.02
CA TYR A 349 -3.93 11.54 -13.27
C TYR A 349 -2.63 10.88 -12.83
N TRP A 350 -1.52 11.17 -13.50
CA TRP A 350 -0.23 10.48 -13.30
C TRP A 350 0.44 10.80 -11.95
N GLY A 351 0.07 11.91 -11.32
CA GLY A 351 0.55 12.27 -9.97
C GLY A 351 1.82 13.10 -9.92
N ASP A 352 2.30 13.56 -11.07
CA ASP A 352 3.33 14.59 -11.21
C ASP A 352 2.76 15.91 -11.77
N GLY A 353 1.43 16.03 -11.80
CA GLY A 353 0.68 17.17 -12.34
C GLY A 353 0.25 17.01 -13.80
N SER A 354 0.72 15.97 -14.50
CA SER A 354 0.24 15.63 -15.84
C SER A 354 -1.06 14.80 -15.78
N VAL A 355 -1.91 14.99 -16.78
CA VAL A 355 -3.20 14.32 -16.90
C VAL A 355 -3.50 14.03 -18.37
N ASP A 356 -3.96 12.81 -18.65
CA ASP A 356 -4.58 12.46 -19.93
C ASP A 356 -6.10 12.39 -19.74
N TYR A 357 -6.83 13.18 -20.54
CA TYR A 357 -8.29 13.30 -20.47
C TYR A 357 -8.97 12.51 -21.59
N ASP A 358 -10.23 12.14 -21.35
CA ASP A 358 -11.16 11.64 -22.36
C ASP A 358 -10.65 10.39 -23.11
N ILE A 359 -10.07 9.45 -22.37
CA ILE A 359 -9.59 8.17 -22.91
C ILE A 359 -10.77 7.21 -23.07
N CYS A 360 -10.98 6.68 -24.27
CA CYS A 360 -11.88 5.56 -24.55
C CYS A 360 -11.46 4.84 -25.83
N GLY A 361 -11.90 3.59 -26.02
CA GLY A 361 -11.64 2.78 -27.21
C GLY A 361 -11.32 1.32 -26.88
N ASP A 362 -10.90 0.58 -27.90
CA ASP A 362 -10.52 -0.83 -27.80
C ASP A 362 -9.00 -0.98 -27.68
N GLU A 363 -8.53 -1.65 -26.62
CA GLU A 363 -7.12 -1.95 -26.36
C GLU A 363 -6.18 -0.73 -26.46
N VAL A 364 -6.67 0.45 -26.05
CA VAL A 364 -5.91 1.70 -26.11
C VAL A 364 -4.77 1.63 -25.10
N GLU A 365 -3.55 1.86 -25.57
CA GLU A 365 -2.34 1.93 -24.75
C GLU A 365 -1.92 3.39 -24.54
N ILE A 366 -1.82 3.79 -23.27
CA ILE A 366 -1.39 5.12 -22.84
C ILE A 366 -0.11 4.96 -22.05
N THR A 367 0.88 5.80 -22.33
CA THR A 367 2.19 5.75 -21.69
C THR A 367 2.56 7.12 -21.14
N HIS A 368 3.25 7.13 -20.00
CA HIS A 368 3.77 8.35 -19.38
C HIS A 368 5.19 8.14 -18.86
N ASP A 369 6.07 9.09 -19.19
CA ASP A 369 7.48 9.08 -18.78
C ASP A 369 7.69 10.05 -17.61
N TYR A 370 8.05 9.53 -16.45
CA TYR A 370 8.38 10.37 -15.29
C TYR A 370 9.78 10.97 -15.41
N ALA A 371 9.90 12.28 -15.20
CA ALA A 371 11.17 13.00 -15.32
C ALA A 371 12.11 12.84 -14.12
N VAL A 372 11.56 12.61 -12.91
CA VAL A 372 12.31 12.49 -11.64
C VAL A 372 12.15 11.09 -11.04
N ASN A 373 13.19 10.57 -10.36
CA ASN A 373 13.09 9.27 -9.69
C ASN A 373 12.19 9.42 -8.47
N GLY A 374 11.34 8.43 -8.23
CA GLY A 374 10.39 8.47 -7.13
C GLY A 374 9.25 7.48 -7.28
N ASP A 375 8.40 7.49 -6.26
CA ASP A 375 7.15 6.75 -6.23
C ASP A 375 6.03 7.68 -6.71
N TYR A 376 5.29 7.21 -7.71
CA TYR A 376 4.16 7.92 -8.29
C TYR A 376 2.90 7.08 -8.16
N PHE A 377 1.75 7.74 -8.04
CA PHE A 377 0.47 7.05 -7.92
C PHE A 377 -0.47 7.46 -9.04
N PRO A 378 -0.41 6.82 -10.22
CA PRO A 378 -1.42 7.05 -11.26
C PRO A 378 -2.82 6.75 -10.73
N VAL A 379 -3.77 7.66 -10.95
CA VAL A 379 -5.17 7.46 -10.57
C VAL A 379 -6.02 7.51 -11.83
N ILE A 380 -6.71 6.40 -12.12
CA ILE A 380 -7.68 6.32 -13.21
C ILE A 380 -9.06 6.62 -12.64
N THR A 381 -9.73 7.63 -13.17
CA THR A 381 -11.04 8.10 -12.71
C THR A 381 -12.06 8.07 -13.84
N GLY A 382 -13.34 8.22 -13.49
CA GLY A 382 -14.45 8.23 -14.44
C GLY A 382 -15.24 6.93 -14.40
N CYS A 383 -15.65 6.42 -15.57
CA CYS A 383 -16.46 5.20 -15.65
C CYS A 383 -15.60 3.93 -15.63
N ILE A 384 -14.75 3.77 -14.61
CA ILE A 384 -13.83 2.62 -14.54
C ILE A 384 -14.53 1.25 -14.46
N ASP A 385 -15.80 1.24 -14.06
CA ASP A 385 -16.66 0.05 -14.03
C ASP A 385 -16.99 -0.49 -15.43
N GLU A 386 -16.83 0.36 -16.44
CA GLU A 386 -17.06 0.03 -17.86
C GLU A 386 -15.75 -0.37 -18.58
N ILE A 387 -14.66 -0.57 -17.82
CA ILE A 387 -13.41 -1.08 -18.37
C ILE A 387 -13.53 -2.61 -18.46
N SER A 388 -13.51 -3.16 -19.67
CA SER A 388 -13.62 -4.60 -19.92
C SER A 388 -12.28 -5.31 -20.03
N LEU A 389 -11.21 -4.57 -20.36
CA LEU A 389 -9.83 -5.02 -20.35
C LEU A 389 -8.98 -3.98 -19.63
N PHE A 390 -8.09 -4.41 -18.74
CA PHE A 390 -7.13 -3.54 -18.08
C PHE A 390 -5.79 -4.27 -17.89
N GLU A 391 -4.71 -3.68 -18.38
CA GLU A 391 -3.35 -4.17 -18.24
C GLU A 391 -2.43 -2.99 -17.89
N THR A 392 -1.44 -3.22 -17.02
CA THR A 392 -0.46 -2.19 -16.64
C THR A 392 0.84 -2.82 -16.17
N ASN A 393 1.95 -2.08 -16.27
CA ASN A 393 3.23 -2.45 -15.67
C ASN A 393 3.41 -1.91 -14.22
N ALA A 394 2.47 -1.10 -13.75
CA ALA A 394 2.43 -0.56 -12.41
C ALA A 394 1.81 -1.56 -11.41
N ILE A 395 2.02 -1.30 -10.12
CA ILE A 395 1.40 -2.05 -9.04
C ILE A 395 -0.06 -1.58 -8.92
N VAL A 396 -1.03 -2.49 -8.90
CA VAL A 396 -2.43 -2.12 -8.63
C VAL A 396 -2.64 -2.04 -7.12
N VAL A 397 -2.81 -0.82 -6.61
CA VAL A 397 -2.98 -0.56 -5.16
C VAL A 397 -4.43 -0.74 -4.75
N TRP A 398 -5.34 -0.16 -5.54
CA TRP A 398 -6.79 -0.24 -5.36
C TRP A 398 -7.45 -0.54 -6.69
N GLU A 399 -8.14 -1.68 -6.78
CA GLU A 399 -8.92 -2.04 -7.97
C GLU A 399 -10.09 -1.08 -8.20
N LYS A 400 -10.78 -0.70 -7.11
CA LYS A 400 -11.93 0.20 -7.12
C LYS A 400 -12.20 0.75 -5.72
N ILE A 401 -12.30 2.08 -5.57
CA ILE A 401 -12.67 2.78 -4.31
C ILE A 401 -13.55 4.01 -4.53
#